data_AF-D3QBE9-F1
#
_entry.id   AF-D3QBE9-F1
#
_cell.length_a   1.000
_cell.length_b   1.000
_cell.length_c   1.000
_cell.angle_alpha   90.00
_cell.angle_beta   90.00
_cell.angle_gamma   90.00
#
_symmetry.space_group_name_H-M   'P 1'
#
loop_
_entity.id
_entity.type
_entity.pdbx_description
1 polymer ?
#
loop_
_entity_poly.entity_id
_entity_poly.type
_entity_poly.pdbx_seq_one_letter_code
_entity_poly.pdbx_strand_id
1 'polypeptide(L)'
;MRAKHLLAVAAATIAAAGALAVASGTATAESQQADPAALPEPSVEKVGEHVDDPTKLSYKDSDGAVTVSHPGATYVKVNFTSLDLAPGDSLTVSAPGGTEKHTYHGAPGDGLRKTDAGYTRHGDSGFAALSVEGDTAKVTLHRSSGSTAKGAVIEGYWRGYDTKEYAKANADTRSVCDNDARRDVTCYAESRPTEYANAKPVARLLMGGSACTAFRVGNTNRLLTNNHCMSDQGTVASSETQFGYECATCGGNDPAEPTKVGGETMVSTDAGLDYTLYSVQNFDSISSFGTLYVEEREPSAGERIYIPGHGDASPKRLSIFEEEDNGTECSIQEPNLDSTNAGYMCDTSGGNSGSPVIAGDTNKVIALHHLGGCHNAGTRMALIFPEISGDIDNNA
;
A
#
# COMPACT_ATOMS: atom_id res chain seq x y z
N MET A 1 46.97 62.88 34.66
CA MET A 1 48.10 63.48 33.90
C MET A 1 49.01 62.34 33.50
N ARG A 2 49.10 62.04 32.20
CA ARG A 2 50.20 62.41 31.28
C ARG A 2 51.53 61.74 31.66
N ALA A 3 52.39 61.22 30.78
CA ALA A 3 52.46 60.87 29.35
C ALA A 3 53.97 60.68 29.05
N LYS A 4 54.30 60.20 27.83
CA LYS A 4 55.57 60.39 27.07
C LYS A 4 56.70 59.36 27.35
N HIS A 5 57.48 58.83 26.39
CA HIS A 5 57.93 59.22 25.02
C HIS A 5 58.07 57.95 24.11
N LEU A 6 57.92 57.87 22.76
CA LEU A 6 58.44 58.54 21.53
C LEU A 6 59.98 58.40 21.27
N LEU A 7 60.56 58.23 20.06
CA LEU A 7 60.20 57.78 18.68
C LEU A 7 61.47 57.87 17.75
N ALA A 8 61.54 57.04 16.69
CA ALA A 8 62.16 57.22 15.32
C ALA A 8 63.71 57.25 15.12
N VAL A 9 64.35 56.94 13.96
CA VAL A 9 64.06 57.03 12.49
C VAL A 9 64.94 56.05 11.66
N ALA A 10 64.53 55.75 10.39
CA ALA A 10 65.31 55.51 9.15
C ALA A 10 65.35 54.11 8.47
N ALA A 11 65.35 54.13 7.13
CA ALA A 11 65.00 53.08 6.17
C ALA A 11 66.19 52.57 5.31
N ALA A 12 66.04 51.40 4.67
CA ALA A 12 66.80 51.01 3.47
C ALA A 12 66.05 49.97 2.62
N THR A 13 65.95 50.24 1.32
CA THR A 13 65.39 49.42 0.23
C THR A 13 66.47 48.60 -0.48
N ILE A 14 66.21 47.33 -0.82
CA ILE A 14 66.98 46.56 -1.82
C ILE A 14 66.00 45.89 -2.79
N ALA A 15 66.34 45.99 -4.07
CA ALA A 15 65.54 45.63 -5.24
C ALA A 15 65.61 44.14 -5.63
N ALA A 16 64.61 43.72 -6.40
CA ALA A 16 64.36 42.38 -6.90
C ALA A 16 65.27 41.94 -8.07
N ALA A 17 65.49 40.64 -8.21
CA ALA A 17 65.80 39.97 -9.46
C ALA A 17 64.99 38.66 -9.52
N GLY A 18 64.16 38.53 -10.55
CA GLY A 18 63.27 37.39 -10.77
C GLY A 18 63.97 36.19 -11.41
N ALA A 19 63.38 35.02 -11.17
CA ALA A 19 63.49 33.86 -12.04
C ALA A 19 62.10 33.21 -12.13
N LEU A 20 61.50 33.26 -13.32
CA LEU A 20 60.31 32.48 -13.66
C LEU A 20 60.69 31.01 -13.74
N ALA A 21 60.08 30.17 -12.90
CA ALA A 21 60.00 28.73 -13.11
C ALA A 21 58.54 28.39 -13.43
N VAL A 22 58.27 28.04 -14.68
CA VAL A 22 56.98 27.50 -15.13
C VAL A 22 56.95 26.04 -14.67
N ALA A 23 56.31 25.79 -13.52
CA ALA A 23 55.98 24.44 -13.09
C ALA A 23 54.61 24.07 -13.68
N SER A 24 54.62 23.24 -14.71
CA SER A 24 53.45 22.52 -15.22
C SER A 24 52.96 21.55 -14.15
N GLY A 25 52.02 22.00 -13.32
CA GLY A 25 51.28 21.13 -12.42
C GLY A 25 50.29 20.29 -13.21
N THR A 26 50.62 19.01 -13.42
CA THR A 26 49.63 17.99 -13.77
C THR A 26 48.67 17.85 -12.60
N ALA A 27 47.48 18.45 -12.71
CA ALA A 27 46.38 18.16 -11.82
C ALA A 27 45.97 16.71 -12.07
N THR A 28 46.41 15.79 -11.20
CA THR A 28 45.78 14.49 -11.06
C THR A 28 44.35 14.76 -10.59
N ALA A 29 43.39 14.61 -11.49
CA ALA A 29 41.99 14.55 -11.13
C ALA A 29 41.82 13.30 -10.25
N GLU A 30 41.77 13.48 -8.93
CA GLU A 30 41.12 12.52 -8.06
C GLU A 30 39.66 12.48 -8.51
N SER A 31 39.29 11.39 -9.19
CA SER A 31 37.90 11.04 -9.37
C SER A 31 37.31 10.87 -7.98
N GLN A 32 36.54 11.86 -7.51
CA GLN A 32 35.58 11.66 -6.45
C GLN A 32 34.61 10.61 -6.97
N GLN A 33 34.86 9.36 -6.59
CA GLN A 33 33.88 8.30 -6.71
C GLN A 33 32.74 8.71 -5.81
N ALA A 34 31.64 9.17 -6.41
CA ALA A 34 30.42 9.46 -5.69
C ALA A 34 30.04 8.18 -4.93
N ASP A 35 29.83 8.29 -3.62
CA ASP A 35 29.13 7.24 -2.87
C ASP A 35 27.82 6.94 -3.62
N PRO A 36 27.44 5.66 -3.79
CA PRO A 36 26.13 5.34 -4.35
C PRO A 36 25.10 6.09 -3.51
N ALA A 37 24.30 6.93 -4.19
CA ALA A 37 23.25 7.68 -3.53
C ALA A 37 22.36 6.69 -2.78
N ALA A 38 22.12 6.94 -1.49
CA ALA A 38 21.18 6.14 -0.71
C ALA A 38 19.83 6.10 -1.45
N LEU A 39 19.22 4.91 -1.49
CA LEU A 39 17.91 4.73 -2.10
C LEU A 39 16.90 5.69 -1.42
N PRO A 40 15.94 6.26 -2.18
CA PRO A 40 14.93 7.13 -1.59
C PRO A 40 14.12 6.38 -0.53
N GLU A 41 13.71 7.07 0.53
CA GLU A 41 12.85 6.49 1.55
C GLU A 41 11.46 6.13 0.96
N PRO A 42 10.91 4.95 1.26
CA PRO A 42 9.60 4.56 0.77
C PRO A 42 8.51 5.46 1.37
N SER A 43 7.50 5.77 0.56
CA SER A 43 6.35 6.59 0.98
C SER A 43 5.04 5.91 0.62
N VAL A 44 4.03 6.07 1.48
CA VAL A 44 2.72 5.48 1.26
C VAL A 44 1.87 6.35 0.34
N GLU A 45 1.19 5.72 -0.60
CA GLU A 45 0.30 6.39 -1.54
C GLU A 45 -0.89 7.04 -0.83
N LYS A 46 -1.16 8.32 -1.09
CA LYS A 46 -2.33 9.01 -0.53
C LYS A 46 -3.52 8.89 -1.46
N VAL A 47 -4.62 8.36 -0.95
CA VAL A 47 -5.82 8.03 -1.73
C VAL A 47 -7.09 8.59 -1.15
N GLY A 48 -7.03 9.26 0.00
CA GLY A 48 -8.20 9.80 0.66
C GLY A 48 -7.88 10.53 1.95
N GLU A 49 -8.94 10.94 2.63
CA GLU A 49 -8.85 11.63 3.92
C GLU A 49 -10.08 11.34 4.78
N HIS A 50 -9.95 11.63 6.07
CA HIS A 50 -11.07 11.59 7.00
C HIS A 50 -11.86 12.89 6.95
N VAL A 51 -13.18 12.78 7.01
CA VAL A 51 -14.11 13.91 7.12
C VAL A 51 -14.93 13.72 8.40
N ASP A 52 -14.86 14.68 9.31
CA ASP A 52 -15.72 14.74 10.48
C ASP A 52 -17.14 15.16 10.06
N ASP A 53 -18.11 14.29 10.26
CA ASP A 53 -19.51 14.52 9.90
C ASP A 53 -20.46 13.78 10.87
N PRO A 54 -20.55 14.28 12.11
CA PRO A 54 -21.25 13.56 13.16
C PRO A 54 -22.75 13.50 12.90
N THR A 55 -23.25 12.29 12.71
CA THR A 55 -24.67 12.02 12.40
C THR A 55 -25.22 10.91 13.29
N LYS A 56 -26.50 10.99 13.65
CA LYS A 56 -27.17 9.95 14.44
C LYS A 56 -28.28 9.32 13.61
N LEU A 57 -28.36 8.00 13.67
CA LEU A 57 -29.47 7.21 13.13
C LEU A 57 -30.17 6.52 14.30
N SER A 58 -31.35 7.00 14.66
CA SER A 58 -32.10 6.56 15.83
C SER A 58 -33.27 5.64 15.47
N TYR A 59 -33.69 4.83 16.42
CA TYR A 59 -34.91 4.02 16.31
C TYR A 59 -36.21 4.83 16.19
N LYS A 60 -36.16 6.16 16.36
CA LYS A 60 -37.33 7.05 16.20
C LYS A 60 -37.41 7.65 14.79
N ASP A 61 -36.33 7.57 14.01
CA ASP A 61 -36.28 8.19 12.69
C ASP A 61 -37.20 7.42 11.75
N SER A 62 -38.12 8.12 11.06
CA SER A 62 -39.11 7.49 10.19
C SER A 62 -38.46 6.74 9.04
N ASP A 63 -37.40 7.31 8.48
CA ASP A 63 -36.77 6.85 7.25
C ASP A 63 -35.86 5.65 7.49
N GLY A 64 -35.44 5.44 8.75
CA GLY A 64 -34.60 4.30 9.15
C GLY A 64 -33.26 4.25 8.44
N ALA A 65 -32.82 5.34 7.80
CA ALA A 65 -31.59 5.39 7.04
C ALA A 65 -30.98 6.80 7.03
N VAL A 66 -29.66 6.84 6.87
CA VAL A 66 -28.87 8.05 6.63
C VAL A 66 -28.02 7.80 5.38
N THR A 67 -27.86 8.83 4.56
CA THR A 67 -26.94 8.81 3.41
C THR A 67 -25.71 9.64 3.74
N VAL A 68 -24.54 9.03 3.61
CA VAL A 68 -23.24 9.70 3.67
C VAL A 68 -22.75 9.82 2.23
N SER A 69 -22.44 11.04 1.77
CA SER A 69 -22.05 11.27 0.38
C SER A 69 -20.98 12.36 0.29
N HIS A 70 -20.02 12.13 -0.60
CA HIS A 70 -18.96 13.09 -0.91
C HIS A 70 -18.73 13.07 -2.43
N PRO A 71 -19.40 13.96 -3.19
CA PRO A 71 -19.39 13.90 -4.66
C PRO A 71 -18.00 13.75 -5.26
N GLY A 72 -17.82 12.74 -6.11
CA GLY A 72 -16.54 12.46 -6.78
C GLY A 72 -15.57 11.57 -5.98
N ALA A 73 -15.88 11.21 -4.74
CA ALA A 73 -15.07 10.27 -3.98
C ALA A 73 -15.08 8.88 -4.63
N THR A 74 -13.92 8.21 -4.62
CA THR A 74 -13.74 6.87 -5.19
C THR A 74 -14.24 5.76 -4.26
N TYR A 75 -14.32 6.03 -2.96
CA TYR A 75 -14.93 5.16 -1.96
C TYR A 75 -15.47 5.99 -0.79
N VAL A 76 -16.37 5.41 0.00
CA VAL A 76 -16.82 5.94 1.30
C VAL A 76 -16.72 4.85 2.36
N LYS A 77 -16.11 5.16 3.51
CA LYS A 77 -15.95 4.24 4.64
C LYS A 77 -16.47 4.91 5.91
N VAL A 78 -17.61 4.44 6.39
CA VAL A 78 -18.36 5.08 7.48
C VAL A 78 -17.80 4.66 8.84
N ASN A 79 -17.52 5.64 9.71
CA ASN A 79 -16.97 5.45 11.04
C ASN A 79 -18.06 5.64 12.11
N PHE A 80 -18.21 4.64 12.98
CA PHE A 80 -19.19 4.63 14.06
C PHE A 80 -18.50 4.73 15.41
N THR A 81 -18.95 5.63 16.26
CA THR A 81 -18.53 5.68 17.67
C THR A 81 -19.33 4.73 18.55
N SER A 82 -20.57 4.42 18.16
CA SER A 82 -21.40 3.43 18.86
C SER A 82 -22.47 2.84 17.96
N LEU A 83 -22.83 1.59 18.24
CA LEU A 83 -23.92 0.86 17.62
C LEU A 83 -24.67 0.08 18.71
N ASP A 84 -25.91 0.45 18.96
CA ASP A 84 -26.81 -0.17 19.94
C ASP A 84 -28.10 -0.59 19.23
N LEU A 85 -28.23 -1.89 19.00
CA LEU A 85 -29.33 -2.49 18.25
C LEU A 85 -30.21 -3.34 19.16
N ALA A 86 -31.51 -3.34 18.88
CA ALA A 86 -32.44 -4.24 19.54
C ALA A 86 -32.14 -5.70 19.15
N PRO A 87 -32.41 -6.68 20.03
CA PRO A 87 -32.22 -8.09 19.71
C PRO A 87 -32.92 -8.51 18.41
N GLY A 88 -32.16 -9.03 17.44
CA GLY A 88 -32.67 -9.51 16.16
C GLY A 88 -32.63 -8.50 15.01
N ASP A 89 -32.39 -7.22 15.29
CA ASP A 89 -32.24 -6.18 14.28
C ASP A 89 -30.81 -6.15 13.70
N SER A 90 -30.62 -5.38 12.62
CA SER A 90 -29.31 -5.21 11.97
C SER A 90 -29.12 -3.82 11.39
N LEU A 91 -27.86 -3.45 11.19
CA LEU A 91 -27.45 -2.27 10.45
C LEU A 91 -26.74 -2.70 9.16
N THR A 92 -27.00 -2.00 8.06
CA THR A 92 -26.27 -2.22 6.81
C THR A 92 -25.64 -0.94 6.31
N VAL A 93 -24.40 -1.02 5.84
CA VAL A 93 -23.73 0.04 5.07
C VAL A 93 -23.61 -0.48 3.64
N SER A 94 -24.21 0.22 2.68
CA SER A 94 -24.27 -0.25 1.29
C SER A 94 -24.06 0.86 0.27
N ALA A 95 -23.51 0.52 -0.88
CA ALA A 95 -23.55 1.38 -2.06
C ALA A 95 -25.01 1.65 -2.50
N PRO A 96 -25.29 2.74 -3.25
CA PRO A 96 -26.59 2.97 -3.83
C PRO A 96 -27.02 1.79 -4.71
N GLY A 97 -28.28 1.37 -4.61
CA GLY A 97 -28.78 0.19 -5.33
C GLY A 97 -28.39 -1.17 -4.71
N GLY A 98 -27.54 -1.19 -3.67
CA GLY A 98 -27.22 -2.40 -2.92
C GLY A 98 -26.25 -3.35 -3.63
N THR A 99 -25.47 -2.85 -4.59
CA THR A 99 -24.46 -3.62 -5.34
C THR A 99 -23.29 -4.03 -4.48
N GLU A 100 -23.01 -3.31 -3.39
CA GLU A 100 -22.07 -3.69 -2.34
C GLU A 100 -22.74 -3.43 -0.98
N LYS A 101 -22.61 -4.38 -0.03
CA LYS A 101 -23.34 -4.32 1.24
C LYS A 101 -22.63 -5.03 2.39
N HIS A 102 -22.40 -4.30 3.47
CA HIS A 102 -21.86 -4.79 4.73
C HIS A 102 -22.96 -4.81 5.80
N THR A 103 -23.13 -5.93 6.50
CA THR A 103 -24.19 -6.11 7.51
C THR A 103 -23.59 -6.37 8.89
N TYR A 104 -24.15 -5.72 9.91
CA TYR A 104 -23.74 -5.82 11.31
C TYR A 104 -24.95 -6.00 12.21
N HIS A 105 -24.90 -6.98 13.12
CA HIS A 105 -25.94 -7.20 14.13
C HIS A 105 -25.56 -6.66 15.52
N GLY A 106 -24.36 -6.12 15.66
CA GLY A 106 -23.87 -5.46 16.86
C GLY A 106 -22.48 -4.84 16.62
N ALA A 107 -21.96 -4.13 17.60
CA ALA A 107 -20.61 -3.56 17.55
C ALA A 107 -19.54 -4.64 17.79
N PRO A 108 -18.30 -4.44 17.34
CA PRO A 108 -17.18 -5.29 17.72
C PRO A 108 -17.06 -5.44 19.25
N GLY A 109 -17.08 -6.68 19.74
CA GLY A 109 -17.08 -6.98 21.18
C GLY A 109 -18.45 -6.92 21.86
N ASP A 110 -19.50 -6.51 21.15
CA ASP A 110 -20.86 -6.39 21.68
C ASP A 110 -21.92 -6.72 20.61
N GLY A 111 -22.35 -7.98 20.53
CA GLY A 111 -23.44 -8.43 19.65
C GLY A 111 -23.07 -8.70 18.18
N LEU A 112 -21.84 -8.40 17.74
CA LEU A 112 -21.35 -8.77 16.40
C LEU A 112 -21.38 -10.29 16.20
N ARG A 113 -21.89 -10.75 15.05
CA ARG A 113 -21.98 -12.19 14.71
C ARG A 113 -20.83 -12.61 13.80
N LYS A 114 -20.49 -13.90 13.81
CA LYS A 114 -19.49 -14.47 12.88
C LYS A 114 -19.88 -14.36 11.40
N THR A 115 -21.17 -14.22 11.11
CA THR A 115 -21.70 -14.04 9.75
C THR A 115 -21.72 -12.59 9.31
N ASP A 116 -21.35 -11.66 10.19
CA ASP A 116 -21.32 -10.23 9.85
C ASP A 116 -20.09 -9.91 9.00
N ALA A 117 -20.16 -8.76 8.33
CA ALA A 117 -19.02 -8.25 7.58
C ALA A 117 -17.84 -7.99 8.53
N GLY A 118 -16.62 -7.98 7.97
CA GLY A 118 -15.45 -7.50 8.70
C GLY A 118 -15.59 -6.02 9.04
N TYR A 119 -14.66 -5.50 9.83
CA TYR A 119 -14.64 -4.09 10.22
C TYR A 119 -13.19 -3.62 10.40
N THR A 120 -13.00 -2.32 10.54
CA THR A 120 -11.70 -1.75 10.93
C THR A 120 -11.83 -0.90 12.19
N ARG A 121 -10.73 -0.66 12.90
CA ARG A 121 -10.67 0.19 14.09
C ARG A 121 -9.68 1.31 13.86
N HIS A 122 -10.16 2.55 13.95
CA HIS A 122 -9.35 3.75 13.79
C HIS A 122 -9.25 4.42 15.17
N GLY A 123 -8.13 4.26 15.87
CA GLY A 123 -7.95 4.78 17.23
C GLY A 123 -8.70 4.00 18.32
N ASP A 124 -8.99 4.68 19.43
CA ASP A 124 -9.39 4.01 20.69
C ASP A 124 -10.88 3.72 20.84
N SER A 125 -11.75 4.32 20.03
CA SER A 125 -13.20 4.20 20.18
C SER A 125 -13.93 3.90 18.89
N GLY A 126 -14.87 2.97 18.93
CA GLY A 126 -15.75 2.68 17.81
C GLY A 126 -15.19 1.68 16.80
N PHE A 127 -15.79 1.66 15.62
CA PHE A 127 -15.35 0.87 14.48
C PHE A 127 -15.82 1.52 13.18
N ALA A 128 -15.11 1.26 12.10
CA ALA A 128 -15.57 1.61 10.77
C ALA A 128 -16.08 0.36 10.06
N ALA A 129 -17.18 0.52 9.32
CA ALA A 129 -17.56 -0.48 8.35
C ALA A 129 -16.47 -0.62 7.28
N LEU A 130 -16.42 -1.76 6.59
CA LEU A 130 -15.64 -1.83 5.34
C LEU A 130 -16.17 -0.79 4.34
N SER A 131 -15.27 -0.26 3.51
CA SER A 131 -15.62 0.77 2.53
C SER A 131 -16.67 0.25 1.55
N VAL A 132 -17.41 1.16 0.93
CA VAL A 132 -18.16 0.91 -0.30
C VAL A 132 -17.54 1.71 -1.43
N GLU A 133 -17.44 1.12 -2.62
CA GLU A 133 -16.94 1.84 -3.78
C GLU A 133 -17.93 2.93 -4.23
N GLY A 134 -17.38 4.02 -4.76
CA GLY A 134 -18.13 5.19 -5.17
C GLY A 134 -18.31 6.24 -4.08
N ASP A 135 -19.06 7.28 -4.42
CA ASP A 135 -19.09 8.54 -3.68
C ASP A 135 -20.15 8.61 -2.58
N THR A 136 -20.89 7.52 -2.37
CA THR A 136 -22.08 7.51 -1.52
C THR A 136 -22.22 6.18 -0.78
N ALA A 137 -22.46 6.24 0.52
CA ALA A 137 -22.83 5.10 1.36
C ALA A 137 -24.20 5.34 2.00
N LYS A 138 -25.08 4.34 1.92
CA LYS A 138 -26.36 4.33 2.63
C LYS A 138 -26.24 3.48 3.88
N VAL A 139 -26.43 4.10 5.04
CA VAL A 139 -26.51 3.45 6.34
C VAL A 139 -27.98 3.20 6.66
N THR A 140 -28.40 1.94 6.76
CA THR A 140 -29.81 1.57 6.98
C THR A 140 -29.95 0.72 8.23
N LEU A 141 -30.88 1.10 9.10
CA LEU A 141 -31.31 0.34 10.26
C LEU A 141 -32.50 -0.55 9.88
N HIS A 142 -32.30 -1.86 9.93
CA HIS A 142 -33.33 -2.86 9.69
C HIS A 142 -33.95 -3.27 11.02
N ARG A 143 -35.10 -2.67 11.31
CA ARG A 143 -35.85 -2.89 12.56
C ARG A 143 -37.16 -3.62 12.31
N SER A 144 -37.46 -4.56 13.20
CA SER A 144 -38.70 -5.33 13.16
C SER A 144 -39.88 -4.62 13.84
N SER A 145 -39.61 -3.76 14.83
CA SER A 145 -40.60 -2.89 15.51
C SER A 145 -39.92 -1.67 16.16
N GLY A 146 -40.69 -0.82 16.84
CA GLY A 146 -40.12 0.28 17.64
C GLY A 146 -39.36 -0.26 18.85
N SER A 147 -38.18 0.30 19.15
CA SER A 147 -37.31 -0.12 20.26
C SER A 147 -36.81 1.09 21.07
N THR A 148 -36.38 0.83 22.30
CA THR A 148 -35.66 1.81 23.15
C THR A 148 -34.15 1.84 22.89
N ALA A 149 -33.64 0.94 22.04
CA ALA A 149 -32.25 0.94 21.60
C ALA A 149 -31.88 2.29 20.93
N LYS A 150 -30.62 2.72 21.09
CA LYS A 150 -30.18 4.05 20.66
C LYS A 150 -29.95 4.16 19.16
N GLY A 151 -29.68 3.05 18.47
CA GLY A 151 -29.32 3.03 17.05
C GLY A 151 -27.82 3.24 16.83
N ALA A 152 -27.45 3.98 15.79
CA ALA A 152 -26.05 4.20 15.42
C ALA A 152 -25.64 5.67 15.59
N VAL A 153 -24.40 5.89 16.02
CA VAL A 153 -23.75 7.20 16.03
C VAL A 153 -22.56 7.15 15.09
N ILE A 154 -22.64 7.91 14.01
CA ILE A 154 -21.60 8.14 13.02
C ILE A 154 -20.80 9.36 13.49
N GLU A 155 -19.48 9.26 13.53
CA GLU A 155 -18.61 10.42 13.81
C GLU A 155 -18.15 11.13 12.54
N GLY A 156 -18.03 10.37 11.45
CA GLY A 156 -17.46 10.82 10.21
C GLY A 156 -17.26 9.65 9.26
N TYR A 157 -16.48 9.89 8.22
CA TYR A 157 -16.18 8.89 7.22
C TYR A 157 -14.82 9.16 6.58
N TRP A 158 -14.16 8.11 6.13
CA TRP A 158 -13.10 8.26 5.14
C TRP A 158 -13.69 8.33 3.75
N ARG A 159 -13.12 9.19 2.92
CA ARG A 159 -13.49 9.32 1.52
C ARG A 159 -12.26 9.20 0.64
N GLY A 160 -12.44 8.56 -0.51
CA GLY A 160 -11.43 8.51 -1.55
C GLY A 160 -11.27 9.85 -2.27
N TYR A 161 -10.07 10.12 -2.76
CA TYR A 161 -9.78 11.26 -3.63
C TYR A 161 -10.33 11.05 -5.03
N ASP A 162 -10.78 12.15 -5.64
CA ASP A 162 -10.99 12.19 -7.09
C ASP A 162 -9.64 12.24 -7.83
N THR A 163 -9.67 12.16 -9.16
CA THR A 163 -8.45 12.15 -9.99
C THR A 163 -7.56 13.39 -9.78
N LYS A 164 -8.15 14.57 -9.55
CA LYS A 164 -7.38 15.81 -9.38
C LYS A 164 -6.75 15.90 -7.99
N GLU A 165 -7.49 15.49 -6.97
CA GLU A 165 -7.01 15.44 -5.60
C GLU A 165 -5.90 14.41 -5.46
N TYR A 166 -6.07 13.24 -6.06
CA TYR A 166 -5.05 12.20 -6.14
C TYR A 166 -3.77 12.72 -6.81
N ALA A 167 -3.89 13.31 -8.00
CA ALA A 167 -2.73 13.88 -8.72
C ALA A 167 -2.02 14.99 -7.92
N LYS A 168 -2.77 15.76 -7.12
CA LYS A 168 -2.20 16.80 -6.26
C LYS A 168 -1.51 16.21 -5.02
N ALA A 169 -2.10 15.18 -4.40
CA ALA A 169 -1.57 14.56 -3.20
C ALA A 169 -0.28 13.77 -3.46
N ASN A 170 -0.11 13.27 -4.70
CA ASN A 170 1.00 12.42 -5.12
C ASN A 170 1.77 13.01 -6.31
N ALA A 171 1.91 14.35 -6.38
CA ALA A 171 2.56 15.03 -7.52
C ALA A 171 4.04 14.63 -7.71
N ASP A 172 4.69 14.14 -6.66
CA ASP A 172 6.11 13.78 -6.64
C ASP A 172 6.35 12.26 -6.88
N THR A 173 5.30 11.43 -6.97
CA THR A 173 5.42 9.98 -7.17
C THR A 173 5.48 9.63 -8.66
N ARG A 174 6.63 9.85 -9.30
CA ARG A 174 6.87 9.42 -10.68
C ARG A 174 7.69 8.14 -10.67
N SER A 175 7.05 6.99 -10.90
CA SER A 175 7.72 5.68 -10.88
C SER A 175 7.54 4.87 -12.16
N VAL A 176 6.78 5.38 -13.14
CA VAL A 176 6.70 4.83 -14.50
C VAL A 176 7.74 5.53 -15.35
N CYS A 177 8.57 4.77 -16.06
CA CYS A 177 9.67 5.32 -16.84
C CYS A 177 9.31 5.45 -18.30
N ASP A 178 9.23 6.71 -18.74
CA ASP A 178 8.76 7.13 -20.06
C ASP A 178 7.34 6.63 -20.39
N ASN A 179 7.20 5.37 -20.82
CA ASN A 179 5.94 4.75 -21.21
C ASN A 179 5.45 3.77 -20.14
N ASP A 180 4.12 3.70 -19.93
CA ASP A 180 3.52 2.75 -18.99
C ASP A 180 3.26 1.41 -19.66
N ALA A 181 4.07 0.40 -19.32
CA ALA A 181 3.93 -0.98 -19.79
C ALA A 181 2.88 -1.78 -19.01
N ARG A 182 2.41 -1.28 -17.86
CA ARG A 182 1.48 -2.03 -17.00
C ARG A 182 0.13 -2.18 -17.68
N ARG A 183 -0.48 -3.35 -17.54
CA ARG A 183 -1.82 -3.62 -18.07
C ARG A 183 -2.71 -4.22 -17.00
N ASP A 184 -4.01 -4.01 -17.13
CA ASP A 184 -4.99 -4.71 -16.30
C ASP A 184 -4.72 -6.21 -16.38
N VAL A 185 -4.78 -6.90 -15.23
CA VAL A 185 -4.40 -8.32 -15.17
C VAL A 185 -5.21 -9.17 -16.16
N THR A 186 -6.45 -8.81 -16.44
CA THR A 186 -7.35 -9.47 -17.41
C THR A 186 -6.82 -9.45 -18.85
N CYS A 187 -5.97 -8.48 -19.22
CA CYS A 187 -5.31 -8.46 -20.53
C CYS A 187 -4.43 -9.69 -20.78
N TYR A 188 -3.99 -10.34 -19.71
CA TYR A 188 -3.05 -11.46 -19.72
C TYR A 188 -3.72 -12.83 -19.50
N ALA A 189 -5.04 -12.87 -19.33
CA ALA A 189 -5.78 -14.10 -19.00
C ALA A 189 -5.56 -15.23 -20.02
N GLU A 190 -5.45 -14.90 -21.31
CA GLU A 190 -5.22 -15.89 -22.38
C GLU A 190 -3.73 -16.07 -22.72
N SER A 191 -2.95 -14.98 -22.76
CA SER A 191 -1.56 -14.97 -23.24
C SER A 191 -0.52 -15.37 -22.18
N ARG A 192 -0.88 -15.20 -20.89
CA ARG A 192 -0.03 -15.46 -19.70
C ARG A 192 -0.90 -16.02 -18.56
N PRO A 193 -1.57 -17.19 -18.77
CA PRO A 193 -2.57 -17.71 -17.85
C PRO A 193 -2.00 -18.07 -16.47
N THR A 194 -0.72 -18.44 -16.40
CA THR A 194 -0.03 -18.76 -15.13
C THR A 194 0.15 -17.50 -14.29
N GLU A 195 0.71 -16.44 -14.86
CA GLU A 195 0.90 -15.16 -14.19
C GLU A 195 -0.44 -14.52 -13.80
N TYR A 196 -1.44 -14.62 -14.67
CA TYR A 196 -2.82 -14.21 -14.36
C TYR A 196 -3.38 -14.98 -13.14
N ALA A 197 -3.20 -16.30 -13.08
CA ALA A 197 -3.66 -17.10 -11.94
C ALA A 197 -2.93 -16.73 -10.64
N ASN A 198 -1.62 -16.49 -10.69
CA ASN A 198 -0.81 -16.10 -9.54
C ASN A 198 -1.01 -14.64 -9.10
N ALA A 199 -1.71 -13.83 -9.89
CA ALA A 199 -2.13 -12.49 -9.46
C ALA A 199 -3.39 -12.51 -8.56
N LYS A 200 -4.16 -13.61 -8.55
CA LYS A 200 -5.42 -13.71 -7.77
C LYS A 200 -5.23 -13.52 -6.25
N PRO A 201 -4.19 -14.07 -5.60
CA PRO A 201 -3.93 -13.88 -4.18
C PRO A 201 -3.45 -12.48 -3.78
N VAL A 202 -3.32 -11.56 -4.73
CA VAL A 202 -2.87 -10.19 -4.51
C VAL A 202 -4.07 -9.25 -4.40
N ALA A 203 -3.99 -8.30 -3.48
CA ALA A 203 -5.10 -7.46 -3.07
C ALA A 203 -4.68 -6.02 -2.84
N ARG A 204 -5.62 -5.09 -3.02
CA ARG A 204 -5.46 -3.68 -2.65
C ARG A 204 -5.52 -3.60 -1.13
N LEU A 205 -4.55 -2.94 -0.51
CA LEU A 205 -4.53 -2.66 0.91
C LEU A 205 -4.90 -1.20 1.14
N LEU A 206 -6.08 -0.95 1.72
CA LEU A 206 -6.57 0.37 2.06
C LEU A 206 -6.38 0.62 3.56
N MET A 207 -5.73 1.72 3.93
CA MET A 207 -5.38 2.07 5.32
C MET A 207 -6.01 3.42 5.67
N GLY A 208 -7.34 3.51 5.54
CA GLY A 208 -8.05 4.78 5.59
C GLY A 208 -7.73 5.62 4.35
N GLY A 209 -7.02 6.74 4.52
CA GLY A 209 -6.67 7.69 3.45
C GLY A 209 -5.44 7.32 2.62
N SER A 210 -4.88 6.13 2.81
CA SER A 210 -3.67 5.67 2.17
C SER A 210 -3.81 4.26 1.58
N ALA A 211 -2.99 3.91 0.59
CA ALA A 211 -3.03 2.59 -0.03
C ALA A 211 -1.66 1.98 -0.30
N CYS A 212 -1.64 0.65 -0.27
CA CYS A 212 -0.53 -0.23 -0.63
C CYS A 212 -1.08 -1.50 -1.32
N THR A 213 -0.22 -2.48 -1.53
CA THR A 213 -0.56 -3.83 -1.97
C THR A 213 -0.26 -4.83 -0.86
N ALA A 214 -1.05 -5.89 -0.77
CA ALA A 214 -0.78 -7.04 0.07
C ALA A 214 -1.12 -8.35 -0.66
N PHE A 215 -0.61 -9.48 -0.20
CA PHE A 215 -0.96 -10.78 -0.78
C PHE A 215 -1.05 -11.89 0.28
N ARG A 216 -1.85 -12.92 0.00
CA ARG A 216 -1.91 -14.13 0.84
C ARG A 216 -0.64 -14.95 0.69
N VAL A 217 -0.01 -15.30 1.81
CA VAL A 217 1.24 -16.07 1.84
C VAL A 217 1.08 -17.37 2.63
N GLY A 218 1.32 -18.50 1.97
CA GLY A 218 1.11 -19.84 2.54
C GLY A 218 -0.35 -20.21 2.86
N ASN A 219 -0.53 -21.39 3.44
CA ASN A 219 -1.87 -22.00 3.59
C ASN A 219 -2.68 -21.54 4.80
N THR A 220 -2.16 -20.61 5.59
CA THR A 220 -2.79 -20.15 6.84
C THR A 220 -3.30 -18.72 6.72
N ASN A 221 -3.97 -18.21 7.76
CA ASN A 221 -4.46 -16.83 7.82
C ASN A 221 -3.29 -15.84 7.94
N ARG A 222 -2.60 -15.62 6.82
CA ARG A 222 -1.36 -14.87 6.71
C ARG A 222 -1.32 -14.08 5.40
N LEU A 223 -1.13 -12.79 5.54
CA LEU A 223 -0.90 -11.85 4.45
C LEU A 223 0.40 -11.10 4.68
N LEU A 224 1.10 -10.75 3.60
CA LEU A 224 2.34 -9.98 3.62
C LEU A 224 2.14 -8.63 2.93
N THR A 225 2.76 -7.59 3.47
CA THR A 225 2.93 -6.25 2.89
C THR A 225 4.21 -5.62 3.45
N ASN A 226 4.49 -4.35 3.16
CA ASN A 226 5.63 -3.63 3.75
C ASN A 226 5.37 -3.10 5.16
N ASN A 227 6.44 -2.93 5.94
CA ASN A 227 6.38 -2.26 7.25
C ASN A 227 6.01 -0.78 7.10
N HIS A 228 6.54 -0.08 6.09
CA HIS A 228 6.22 1.32 5.88
C HIS A 228 4.74 1.54 5.51
N CYS A 229 4.04 0.51 5.02
CA CYS A 229 2.59 0.51 4.87
C CYS A 229 1.90 0.30 6.23
N MET A 230 2.31 -0.73 6.98
CA MET A 230 1.74 -1.06 8.29
C MET A 230 2.83 -1.35 9.31
N SER A 231 3.23 -0.33 10.06
CA SER A 231 4.35 -0.42 11.01
C SER A 231 3.94 -0.79 12.43
N ASP A 232 2.62 -0.84 12.68
CA ASP A 232 2.06 -1.19 13.99
C ASP A 232 0.70 -1.89 13.90
N GLN A 233 0.30 -2.47 15.04
CA GLN A 233 -0.97 -3.17 15.19
C GLN A 233 -2.19 -2.25 15.01
N GLY A 234 -2.05 -0.94 15.31
CA GLY A 234 -3.14 0.02 15.12
C GLY A 234 -3.46 0.19 13.63
N THR A 235 -2.41 0.32 12.81
CA THR A 235 -2.51 0.41 11.36
C THR A 235 -3.08 -0.87 10.78
N VAL A 236 -2.63 -2.06 11.25
CA VAL A 236 -3.24 -3.35 10.88
C VAL A 236 -4.73 -3.41 11.23
N ALA A 237 -5.12 -3.01 12.45
CA ALA A 237 -6.52 -3.02 12.85
C ALA A 237 -7.38 -2.02 12.06
N SER A 238 -6.76 -0.95 11.54
CA SER A 238 -7.42 0.08 10.74
C SER A 238 -7.48 -0.25 9.24
N SER A 239 -6.82 -1.31 8.80
CA SER A 239 -6.65 -1.63 7.39
C SER A 239 -7.71 -2.57 6.84
N GLU A 240 -7.93 -2.45 5.55
CA GLU A 240 -8.90 -3.20 4.78
C GLU A 240 -8.22 -3.77 3.54
N THR A 241 -8.24 -5.09 3.41
CA THR A 241 -7.63 -5.80 2.28
C THR A 241 -8.72 -6.25 1.31
N GLN A 242 -8.56 -5.90 0.04
CA GLN A 242 -9.60 -6.00 -0.99
C GLN A 242 -9.14 -6.90 -2.15
N PHE A 243 -9.63 -8.14 -2.15
CA PHE A 243 -9.33 -9.15 -3.16
C PHE A 243 -10.27 -9.05 -4.35
N GLY A 244 -9.78 -9.36 -5.55
CA GLY A 244 -10.58 -9.32 -6.78
C GLY A 244 -10.93 -7.91 -7.25
N TYR A 245 -10.27 -6.87 -6.72
CA TYR A 245 -10.38 -5.51 -7.24
C TYR A 245 -9.62 -5.39 -8.58
N GLU A 246 -10.18 -5.92 -9.66
CA GLU A 246 -9.57 -5.96 -10.99
C GLU A 246 -10.60 -5.66 -12.08
N CYS A 247 -10.18 -5.06 -13.19
CA CYS A 247 -11.08 -4.76 -14.32
C CYS A 247 -11.61 -6.05 -14.93
N ALA A 248 -12.92 -6.12 -15.16
CA ALA A 248 -13.56 -7.26 -15.82
C ALA A 248 -13.16 -7.35 -17.31
N THR A 249 -12.82 -6.21 -17.92
CA THR A 249 -12.36 -6.12 -19.32
C THR A 249 -10.99 -5.47 -19.39
N CYS A 250 -10.12 -5.96 -20.26
CA CYS A 250 -8.82 -5.33 -20.53
C CYS A 250 -9.00 -3.86 -20.96
N GLY A 251 -8.52 -2.90 -20.16
CA GLY A 251 -8.67 -1.46 -20.41
C GLY A 251 -10.11 -0.94 -20.22
N GLY A 252 -10.99 -1.72 -19.60
CA GLY A 252 -12.42 -1.45 -19.50
C GLY A 252 -12.80 -0.37 -18.49
N ASN A 253 -11.93 -0.10 -17.50
CA ASN A 253 -12.25 0.72 -16.31
C ASN A 253 -13.54 0.24 -15.60
N ASP A 254 -13.74 -1.08 -15.56
CA ASP A 254 -14.91 -1.78 -15.05
C ASP A 254 -14.51 -2.74 -13.91
N PRO A 255 -13.97 -2.24 -12.79
CA PRO A 255 -13.55 -3.11 -11.70
C PRO A 255 -14.70 -3.94 -11.15
N ALA A 256 -14.45 -5.22 -10.93
CA ALA A 256 -15.36 -6.10 -10.22
C ALA A 256 -15.52 -5.66 -8.76
N GLU A 257 -16.65 -6.03 -8.15
CA GLU A 257 -16.86 -5.85 -6.71
C GLU A 257 -15.84 -6.70 -5.93
N PRO A 258 -14.99 -6.08 -5.09
CA PRO A 258 -13.97 -6.83 -4.39
C PRO A 258 -14.50 -7.53 -3.14
N THR A 259 -13.90 -8.66 -2.78
CA THR A 259 -14.08 -9.27 -1.47
C THR A 259 -13.20 -8.56 -0.45
N LYS A 260 -13.82 -7.91 0.53
CA LYS A 260 -13.13 -7.08 1.53
C LYS A 260 -13.03 -7.80 2.87
N VAL A 261 -11.86 -7.72 3.50
CA VAL A 261 -11.60 -8.22 4.86
C VAL A 261 -10.87 -7.15 5.67
N GLY A 262 -11.20 -7.03 6.96
CA GLY A 262 -10.48 -6.15 7.88
C GLY A 262 -9.23 -6.82 8.44
N GLY A 263 -8.17 -6.07 8.66
CA GLY A 263 -7.00 -6.56 9.38
C GLY A 263 -7.34 -6.96 10.82
N GLU A 264 -6.59 -7.93 11.35
CA GLU A 264 -6.84 -8.50 12.68
C GLU A 264 -5.60 -8.39 13.56
N THR A 265 -4.60 -9.25 13.35
CA THR A 265 -3.41 -9.31 14.22
C THR A 265 -2.14 -9.11 13.42
N MET A 266 -1.28 -8.20 13.88
CA MET A 266 0.11 -8.10 13.43
C MET A 266 0.89 -9.28 14.00
N VAL A 267 1.39 -10.15 13.12
CA VAL A 267 2.07 -11.38 13.50
C VAL A 267 3.57 -11.15 13.65
N SER A 268 4.19 -10.55 12.64
CA SER A 268 5.60 -10.15 12.66
C SER A 268 5.79 -8.89 11.83
N THR A 269 6.76 -8.06 12.19
CA THR A 269 7.14 -6.89 11.40
C THR A 269 8.60 -6.54 11.66
N ASP A 270 9.29 -6.11 10.61
CA ASP A 270 10.67 -5.62 10.69
C ASP A 270 10.82 -4.39 9.79
N ALA A 271 11.31 -3.29 10.37
CA ALA A 271 11.49 -2.03 9.66
C ALA A 271 12.77 -2.00 8.80
N GLY A 272 13.79 -2.80 9.13
CA GLY A 272 15.03 -2.91 8.36
C GLY A 272 14.88 -3.78 7.10
N LEU A 273 14.00 -4.78 7.15
CA LEU A 273 13.61 -5.60 6.00
C LEU A 273 12.32 -5.10 5.32
N ASP A 274 11.68 -4.09 5.91
CA ASP A 274 10.45 -3.47 5.44
C ASP A 274 9.33 -4.47 5.12
N TYR A 275 8.99 -5.34 6.06
CA TYR A 275 7.84 -6.24 5.91
C TYR A 275 6.93 -6.23 7.12
N THR A 276 5.66 -6.55 6.88
CA THR A 276 4.67 -6.86 7.91
C THR A 276 3.87 -8.09 7.49
N LEU A 277 3.90 -9.10 8.35
CA LEU A 277 3.05 -10.29 8.29
C LEU A 277 1.85 -10.09 9.23
N TYR A 278 0.64 -10.30 8.74
CA TYR A 278 -0.57 -10.09 9.53
C TYR A 278 -1.67 -11.11 9.20
N SER A 279 -2.64 -11.25 10.10
CA SER A 279 -3.87 -12.00 9.90
C SER A 279 -5.04 -11.07 9.59
N VAL A 280 -6.09 -11.62 8.98
CA VAL A 280 -7.32 -10.90 8.65
C VAL A 280 -8.55 -11.56 9.26
N GLN A 281 -9.59 -10.76 9.44
CA GLN A 281 -10.93 -11.24 9.78
C GLN A 281 -11.53 -12.02 8.60
N ASN A 282 -12.47 -12.92 8.90
CA ASN A 282 -13.25 -13.64 7.89
C ASN A 282 -12.40 -14.34 6.79
N PHE A 283 -11.22 -14.86 7.14
CA PHE A 283 -10.23 -15.41 6.20
C PHE A 283 -10.80 -16.43 5.19
N ASP A 284 -11.80 -17.22 5.58
CA ASP A 284 -12.43 -18.18 4.68
C ASP A 284 -13.06 -17.53 3.43
N SER A 285 -13.48 -16.25 3.51
CA SER A 285 -14.08 -15.53 2.38
C SER A 285 -13.08 -15.25 1.25
N ILE A 286 -11.78 -15.19 1.57
CA ILE A 286 -10.72 -14.94 0.59
C ILE A 286 -9.99 -16.22 0.17
N SER A 287 -10.42 -17.39 0.67
CA SER A 287 -9.79 -18.69 0.40
C SER A 287 -9.74 -19.04 -1.09
N SER A 288 -10.78 -18.67 -1.85
CA SER A 288 -10.93 -18.93 -3.29
C SER A 288 -9.91 -18.22 -4.17
N PHE A 289 -9.26 -17.16 -3.68
CA PHE A 289 -8.24 -16.42 -4.42
C PHE A 289 -6.88 -17.15 -4.48
N GLY A 290 -6.72 -18.26 -3.73
CA GLY A 290 -5.46 -18.99 -3.64
C GLY A 290 -4.39 -18.27 -2.79
N THR A 291 -3.17 -18.78 -2.80
CA THR A 291 -2.05 -18.19 -2.06
C THR A 291 -0.78 -18.21 -2.90
N LEU A 292 0.17 -17.35 -2.55
CA LEU A 292 1.53 -17.40 -3.05
C LEU A 292 2.45 -18.08 -2.04
N TYR A 293 3.51 -18.70 -2.55
CA TYR A 293 4.55 -19.33 -1.76
C TYR A 293 5.86 -18.60 -1.93
N VAL A 294 6.66 -18.59 -0.88
CA VAL A 294 7.96 -17.91 -0.84
C VAL A 294 9.07 -18.88 -1.21
N GLU A 295 10.10 -18.40 -1.89
CA GLU A 295 11.33 -19.13 -2.14
C GLU A 295 12.47 -18.55 -1.31
N GLU A 296 13.02 -19.33 -0.38
CA GLU A 296 14.19 -18.95 0.43
C GLU A 296 15.48 -19.12 -0.38
N ARG A 297 15.71 -18.22 -1.32
CA ARG A 297 16.97 -18.14 -2.07
C ARG A 297 17.26 -16.73 -2.54
N GLU A 298 18.51 -16.51 -2.88
CA GLU A 298 18.91 -15.31 -3.59
C GLU A 298 18.34 -15.31 -5.02
N PRO A 299 17.84 -14.16 -5.52
CA PRO A 299 17.55 -13.98 -6.94
C PRO A 299 18.80 -14.16 -7.80
N SER A 300 18.62 -14.46 -9.09
CA SER A 300 19.72 -14.56 -10.06
C SER A 300 19.66 -13.41 -11.08
N ALA A 301 20.82 -12.94 -11.56
CA ALA A 301 20.85 -11.90 -12.59
C ALA A 301 20.26 -12.43 -13.90
N GLY A 302 19.39 -11.64 -14.54
CA GLY A 302 18.63 -12.03 -15.73
C GLY A 302 17.45 -12.96 -15.44
N GLU A 303 17.14 -13.25 -14.17
CA GLU A 303 15.97 -14.05 -13.81
C GLU A 303 14.68 -13.29 -14.16
N ARG A 304 13.84 -13.90 -15.00
CA ARG A 304 12.54 -13.34 -15.38
C ARG A 304 11.65 -13.21 -14.16
N ILE A 305 10.97 -12.06 -14.04
CA ILE A 305 10.02 -11.79 -12.97
C ILE A 305 8.71 -11.21 -13.52
N TYR A 306 7.68 -11.22 -12.68
CA TYR A 306 6.46 -10.44 -12.90
C TYR A 306 5.90 -9.94 -11.57
N ILE A 307 5.20 -8.81 -11.60
CA ILE A 307 4.74 -8.10 -10.41
C ILE A 307 3.25 -7.75 -10.56
N PRO A 308 2.34 -8.54 -9.96
CA PRO A 308 0.96 -8.12 -9.78
C PRO A 308 0.87 -7.08 -8.64
N GLY A 309 0.04 -6.05 -8.82
CA GLY A 309 -0.15 -5.06 -7.76
C GLY A 309 -1.21 -4.01 -8.06
N HIS A 310 -1.40 -3.12 -7.08
CA HIS A 310 -2.38 -2.04 -7.11
C HIS A 310 -1.71 -0.67 -7.16
N GLY A 311 -0.89 -0.48 -8.19
CA GLY A 311 -0.36 0.85 -8.51
C GLY A 311 -1.48 1.87 -8.71
N ASP A 312 -1.19 3.10 -8.32
CA ASP A 312 -2.13 4.22 -8.35
C ASP A 312 -3.39 3.98 -7.50
N ALA A 313 -3.31 3.03 -6.55
CA ALA A 313 -4.44 2.45 -5.81
C ALA A 313 -5.61 1.98 -6.68
N SER A 314 -5.32 1.70 -7.95
CA SER A 314 -6.27 1.40 -9.02
C SER A 314 -6.54 -0.11 -9.10
N PRO A 315 -7.48 -0.55 -9.97
CA PRO A 315 -7.70 -1.97 -10.21
C PRO A 315 -6.40 -2.68 -10.58
N LYS A 316 -6.30 -3.96 -10.19
CA LYS A 316 -5.07 -4.74 -10.27
C LYS A 316 -4.48 -4.73 -11.67
N ARG A 317 -3.20 -4.36 -11.73
CA ARG A 317 -2.38 -4.48 -12.93
C ARG A 317 -1.29 -5.52 -12.73
N LEU A 318 -0.78 -6.01 -13.84
CA LEU A 318 0.27 -6.99 -13.88
C LEU A 318 1.42 -6.44 -14.73
N SER A 319 2.60 -6.32 -14.12
CA SER A 319 3.83 -5.89 -14.78
C SER A 319 4.60 -7.12 -15.25
N ILE A 320 4.69 -7.29 -16.57
CA ILE A 320 5.43 -8.38 -17.24
C ILE A 320 6.56 -7.80 -18.11
N PHE A 321 6.39 -6.59 -18.61
CA PHE A 321 7.33 -5.93 -19.50
C PHE A 321 7.88 -4.65 -18.88
N GLU A 322 9.08 -4.26 -19.29
CA GLU A 322 9.81 -3.12 -18.71
C GLU A 322 9.22 -1.78 -19.12
N GLU A 323 9.16 -1.45 -20.43
CA GLU A 323 8.79 -0.11 -20.93
C GLU A 323 7.59 -0.13 -21.89
N GLU A 324 7.38 -1.22 -22.62
CA GLU A 324 6.26 -1.35 -23.57
C GLU A 324 5.70 -2.77 -23.58
N ASP A 325 4.39 -2.86 -23.84
CA ASP A 325 3.71 -4.15 -23.92
C ASP A 325 4.27 -5.00 -25.07
N ASN A 326 4.56 -6.27 -24.79
CA ASN A 326 5.30 -7.18 -25.67
C ASN A 326 6.76 -6.79 -25.98
N GLY A 327 7.35 -5.92 -25.15
CA GLY A 327 8.78 -5.57 -25.19
C GLY A 327 9.67 -6.53 -24.40
N THR A 328 10.75 -6.01 -23.82
CA THR A 328 11.62 -6.76 -22.89
C THR A 328 10.82 -7.18 -21.67
N GLU A 329 10.86 -8.47 -21.32
CA GLU A 329 10.24 -8.97 -20.10
C GLU A 329 11.05 -8.53 -18.87
N CYS A 330 10.35 -8.21 -17.79
CA CYS A 330 10.97 -7.79 -16.55
C CYS A 330 11.94 -8.86 -16.05
N SER A 331 13.10 -8.42 -15.57
CA SER A 331 14.10 -9.31 -15.00
C SER A 331 14.90 -8.66 -13.87
N ILE A 332 15.46 -9.51 -13.02
CA ILE A 332 16.42 -9.10 -11.98
C ILE A 332 17.70 -8.60 -12.67
N GLN A 333 18.03 -7.33 -12.48
CA GLN A 333 19.27 -6.75 -13.01
C GLN A 333 20.40 -6.86 -11.98
N GLU A 334 20.08 -6.57 -10.72
CA GLU A 334 21.04 -6.52 -9.62
C GLU A 334 20.55 -7.40 -8.46
N PRO A 335 20.93 -8.69 -8.42
CA PRO A 335 20.48 -9.60 -7.36
C PRO A 335 20.84 -9.17 -5.94
N ASN A 336 21.90 -8.37 -5.80
CA ASN A 336 22.40 -7.81 -4.56
C ASN A 336 22.66 -6.32 -4.78
N LEU A 337 21.59 -5.55 -5.02
CA LEU A 337 21.67 -4.10 -5.20
C LEU A 337 22.32 -3.45 -3.97
N ASP A 338 21.93 -3.93 -2.78
CA ASP A 338 22.53 -3.56 -1.51
C ASP A 338 22.48 -4.76 -0.52
N SER A 339 22.64 -4.50 0.77
CA SER A 339 22.60 -5.53 1.82
C SER A 339 21.27 -6.25 1.96
N THR A 340 20.17 -5.70 1.46
CA THR A 340 18.80 -6.19 1.66
C THR A 340 18.03 -6.41 0.36
N ASN A 341 18.33 -5.66 -0.68
CA ASN A 341 17.49 -5.52 -1.86
C ASN A 341 18.05 -6.20 -3.10
N ALA A 342 17.14 -6.68 -3.94
CA ALA A 342 17.39 -6.95 -5.34
C ALA A 342 16.82 -5.80 -6.19
N GLY A 343 17.55 -5.39 -7.22
CA GLY A 343 17.18 -4.37 -8.18
C GLY A 343 16.69 -4.98 -9.51
N TYR A 344 15.66 -4.39 -10.10
CA TYR A 344 15.05 -4.86 -11.34
C TYR A 344 14.41 -3.72 -12.13
N MET A 345 14.20 -3.97 -13.42
CA MET A 345 13.44 -3.10 -14.32
C MET A 345 12.07 -3.73 -14.52
N CYS A 346 11.02 -3.01 -14.12
CA CYS A 346 9.63 -3.45 -14.32
C CYS A 346 8.72 -2.30 -13.95
N ASP A 347 7.82 -1.83 -14.79
CA ASP A 347 7.02 -0.65 -14.41
C ASP A 347 6.16 -0.89 -13.16
N THR A 348 6.24 0.02 -12.20
CA THR A 348 5.39 0.08 -11.01
C THR A 348 5.01 1.53 -10.72
N SER A 349 4.03 1.76 -9.87
CA SER A 349 3.74 3.09 -9.33
C SER A 349 3.40 3.06 -7.86
N GLY A 350 3.29 4.23 -7.24
CA GLY A 350 2.87 4.36 -5.86
C GLY A 350 1.61 3.54 -5.56
N GLY A 351 1.60 2.87 -4.41
CA GLY A 351 0.61 1.84 -4.06
C GLY A 351 1.04 0.41 -4.39
N ASN A 352 2.09 0.19 -5.19
CA ASN A 352 2.70 -1.15 -5.35
C ASN A 352 3.53 -1.58 -4.15
N SER A 353 3.81 -0.72 -3.18
CA SER A 353 4.46 -1.13 -1.93
C SER A 353 3.76 -2.35 -1.33
N GLY A 354 4.51 -3.43 -1.16
CA GLY A 354 4.04 -4.72 -0.65
C GLY A 354 3.67 -5.72 -1.75
N SER A 355 3.79 -5.35 -3.03
CA SER A 355 3.58 -6.26 -4.14
C SER A 355 4.62 -7.39 -4.14
N PRO A 356 4.21 -8.64 -4.43
CA PRO A 356 5.15 -9.74 -4.57
C PRO A 356 5.94 -9.63 -5.87
N VAL A 357 7.25 -9.80 -5.79
CA VAL A 357 8.11 -10.02 -6.97
C VAL A 357 8.21 -11.52 -7.18
N ILE A 358 7.60 -12.01 -8.26
CA ILE A 358 7.41 -13.44 -8.51
C ILE A 358 8.37 -13.92 -9.59
N ALA A 359 9.13 -14.97 -9.30
CA ALA A 359 10.01 -15.62 -10.28
C ALA A 359 9.18 -16.30 -11.38
N GLY A 360 9.53 -16.01 -12.64
CA GLY A 360 8.82 -16.54 -13.81
C GLY A 360 8.82 -18.06 -13.91
N ASP A 361 9.91 -18.70 -13.48
CA ASP A 361 10.10 -20.15 -13.62
C ASP A 361 9.42 -20.95 -12.51
N THR A 362 9.53 -20.48 -11.26
CA THR A 362 9.02 -21.21 -10.08
C THR A 362 7.63 -20.73 -9.65
N ASN A 363 7.21 -19.54 -10.10
CA ASN A 363 5.98 -18.88 -9.66
C ASN A 363 5.91 -18.66 -8.14
N LYS A 364 7.08 -18.50 -7.52
CA LYS A 364 7.22 -18.19 -6.09
C LYS A 364 7.75 -16.79 -5.89
N VAL A 365 7.41 -16.21 -4.74
CA VAL A 365 7.86 -14.87 -4.36
C VAL A 365 9.33 -14.93 -3.97
N ILE A 366 10.14 -14.09 -4.60
CA ILE A 366 11.60 -13.98 -4.37
C ILE A 366 12.02 -12.62 -3.80
N ALA A 367 11.16 -11.59 -3.89
CA ALA A 367 11.34 -10.31 -3.21
C ALA A 367 10.00 -9.62 -2.89
N LEU A 368 10.02 -8.64 -1.99
CA LEU A 368 8.91 -7.77 -1.62
C LEU A 368 9.18 -6.36 -2.15
N HIS A 369 8.40 -5.90 -3.12
CA HIS A 369 8.60 -4.58 -3.72
C HIS A 369 8.28 -3.47 -2.71
N HIS A 370 9.19 -2.50 -2.55
CA HIS A 370 8.97 -1.32 -1.70
C HIS A 370 9.49 0.00 -2.30
N LEU A 371 10.38 -0.06 -3.29
CA LEU A 371 10.96 1.12 -3.92
C LEU A 371 10.59 1.22 -5.39
N GLY A 372 9.96 2.35 -5.72
CA GLY A 372 9.59 2.76 -7.06
C GLY A 372 10.58 3.74 -7.69
N GLY A 373 10.76 3.65 -9.01
CA GLY A 373 11.59 4.52 -9.83
C GLY A 373 11.85 3.86 -11.18
N CYS A 374 12.83 4.32 -11.97
CA CYS A 374 13.25 3.55 -13.15
C CYS A 374 13.95 2.26 -12.76
N HIS A 375 14.83 2.33 -11.76
CA HIS A 375 15.35 1.14 -11.12
C HIS A 375 14.47 0.85 -9.90
N ASN A 376 13.70 -0.22 -9.99
CA ASN A 376 12.90 -0.70 -8.88
C ASN A 376 13.72 -1.59 -7.96
N ALA A 377 13.29 -1.69 -6.72
CA ALA A 377 13.90 -2.60 -5.76
C ALA A 377 12.87 -3.26 -4.85
N GLY A 378 13.22 -4.45 -4.37
CA GLY A 378 12.46 -5.19 -3.39
C GLY A 378 13.35 -5.93 -2.41
N THR A 379 12.92 -6.01 -1.15
CA THR A 379 13.63 -6.76 -0.12
C THR A 379 13.61 -8.25 -0.45
N ARG A 380 14.77 -8.89 -0.42
CA ARG A 380 14.93 -10.29 -0.83
C ARG A 380 14.24 -11.22 0.15
N MET A 381 13.48 -12.19 -0.36
CA MET A 381 12.80 -13.19 0.45
C MET A 381 13.77 -14.11 1.19
N ALA A 382 15.01 -14.26 0.72
CA ALA A 382 16.09 -14.92 1.45
C ALA A 382 16.33 -14.34 2.86
N LEU A 383 15.97 -13.08 3.09
CA LEU A 383 16.12 -12.40 4.37
C LEU A 383 14.83 -12.39 5.19
N ILE A 384 13.67 -12.22 4.53
CA ILE A 384 12.36 -12.18 5.20
C ILE A 384 11.91 -13.58 5.63
N PHE A 385 12.06 -14.58 4.75
CA PHE A 385 11.52 -15.92 4.99
C PHE A 385 12.01 -16.56 6.30
N PRO A 386 13.30 -16.48 6.68
CA PRO A 386 13.77 -16.97 7.97
C PRO A 386 12.97 -16.43 9.17
N GLU A 387 12.55 -15.16 9.13
CA GLU A 387 11.81 -14.53 10.23
C GLU A 387 10.35 -14.98 10.31
N ILE A 388 9.74 -15.33 9.18
CA ILE A 388 8.31 -15.68 9.10
C ILE A 388 8.05 -17.18 8.92
N SER A 389 9.09 -17.99 8.69
CA SER A 389 8.97 -19.43 8.37
C SER A 389 8.22 -20.25 9.42
N GLY A 390 8.26 -19.83 10.69
CA GLY A 390 7.51 -20.45 11.79
C GLY A 390 6.02 -20.05 11.84
N ASP A 391 5.64 -18.99 11.15
CA ASP A 391 4.30 -18.40 11.17
C ASP A 391 3.48 -18.70 9.92
N ILE A 392 4.09 -19.23 8.85
CA ILE A 392 3.43 -19.56 7.59
C ILE A 392 3.58 -21.06 7.27
N ASP A 393 2.55 -21.65 6.66
CA ASP A 393 2.66 -22.97 6.02
C ASP A 393 3.01 -22.77 4.54
N ASN A 394 4.30 -22.89 4.22
CA ASN A 394 4.84 -22.63 2.88
C ASN A 394 4.92 -23.88 1.98
N ASN A 395 4.13 -24.93 2.28
CA ASN A 395 4.09 -26.15 1.47
C ASN A 395 3.08 -26.01 0.32
N ALA A 396 3.58 -26.06 -0.92
CA ALA A 396 2.82 -25.81 -2.14
C ALA A 396 2.03 -27.01 -2.66
#